data_AF-A0A9Q3JJA4-F1
#
_entry.id   AF-A0A9Q3JJA4-F1
#
_cell.length_a   1.000
_cell.length_b   1.000
_cell.length_c   1.000
_cell.angle_alpha   90.00
_cell.angle_beta   90.00
_cell.angle_gamma   90.00
#
_symmetry.space_group_name_H-M   'P 1'
#
loop_
_entity.id
_entity.type
_entity.pdbx_description
1 polymer ?
#
loop_
_entity_poly.entity_id
_entity_poly.type
_entity_poly.pdbx_seq_one_letter_code
_entity_poly.pdbx_strand_id
1 'polypeptide(L)'
;MEQDHGKHSWPWWKEKIISKWTNDSWRFKMENSFEEAILNIERDRPMSWFLKQKDRLTALNPDMSETLVHKRILRKCGGDLEHTIRSRVIEPCSTEDYINSMEDITTRTKIGRNWYKPPMDNKTSGKPIQKPNKPYDKASLKCHKCGSTSHLANTCPEKTRINEIEIENDDTKEQMMSLYMRVIMSLLKRRNFQMNLV
;
A
#
# COMPACT_ATOMS: atom_id res chain seq x y z
N MET A 1 -22.96 -29.69 -13.99
CA MET A 1 -22.02 -29.16 -14.99
C MET A 1 -20.63 -29.31 -14.43
N GLU A 2 -20.09 -30.53 -14.49
CA GLU A 2 -18.68 -30.79 -14.13
C GLU A 2 -17.81 -30.16 -15.21
N GLN A 3 -16.94 -29.23 -14.81
CA GLN A 3 -15.96 -28.65 -15.71
C GLN A 3 -14.81 -29.66 -15.84
N ASP A 4 -14.71 -30.21 -17.04
CA ASP A 4 -13.67 -31.12 -17.49
C ASP A 4 -12.30 -30.44 -17.30
N HIS A 5 -11.55 -30.81 -16.26
CA HIS A 5 -10.17 -30.36 -16.02
C HIS A 5 -9.18 -31.10 -16.95
N GLY A 6 -9.59 -31.35 -18.19
CA GLY A 6 -8.81 -32.00 -19.23
C GLY A 6 -7.72 -31.07 -19.75
N LYS A 7 -6.48 -31.30 -19.28
CA LYS A 7 -5.17 -30.89 -19.84
C LYS A 7 -5.20 -29.71 -20.82
N HIS A 8 -5.59 -28.53 -20.36
CA HIS A 8 -5.44 -27.32 -21.16
C HIS A 8 -3.96 -26.98 -21.38
N SER A 9 -3.64 -26.50 -22.58
CA SER A 9 -2.28 -26.11 -22.94
C SER A 9 -1.83 -24.87 -22.15
N TRP A 10 -0.51 -24.71 -21.98
CA TRP A 10 0.05 -23.54 -21.27
C TRP A 10 -0.41 -22.19 -21.84
N PRO A 11 -0.52 -21.98 -23.18
CA PRO A 11 -1.08 -20.74 -23.73
C PRO A 11 -2.49 -20.44 -23.24
N TRP A 12 -3.36 -21.45 -23.13
CA TRP A 12 -4.71 -21.29 -22.61
C TRP A 12 -4.70 -20.88 -21.13
N TRP A 13 -3.85 -21.51 -20.32
CA TRP A 13 -3.68 -21.12 -18.92
C TRP A 13 -3.11 -19.70 -18.78
N LYS A 14 -2.13 -19.34 -19.61
CA LYS A 14 -1.56 -17.98 -19.66
C LYS A 14 -2.66 -16.96 -19.91
N GLU A 15 -3.51 -17.19 -20.92
CA GLU A 15 -4.64 -16.31 -21.24
C GLU A 15 -5.64 -16.20 -20.06
N LYS A 16 -6.01 -17.32 -19.43
CA LYS A 16 -6.92 -17.30 -18.27
C LYS A 16 -6.33 -16.61 -17.05
N ILE A 17 -5.03 -16.78 -16.79
CA ILE A 17 -4.35 -16.09 -15.68
C ILE A 17 -4.29 -14.59 -15.96
N ILE A 18 -3.92 -14.18 -17.18
CA ILE A 18 -3.91 -12.76 -17.59
C ILE A 18 -5.32 -12.16 -17.43
N SER A 19 -6.33 -12.81 -17.99
CA SER A 19 -7.72 -12.36 -17.89
C SER A 19 -8.18 -12.18 -16.44
N LYS A 20 -7.80 -13.11 -15.54
CA LYS A 20 -8.23 -13.09 -14.14
C LYS A 20 -7.44 -12.13 -13.25
N TRP A 21 -6.13 -12.03 -13.47
CA TRP A 21 -5.19 -11.40 -12.53
C TRP A 21 -4.47 -10.17 -13.10
N THR A 22 -4.80 -9.73 -14.31
CA THR A 22 -4.26 -8.47 -14.88
C THR A 22 -5.32 -7.55 -15.47
N ASN A 23 -6.58 -7.75 -15.07
CA ASN A 23 -7.64 -6.78 -15.30
C ASN A 23 -7.61 -5.64 -14.27
N ASP A 24 -8.22 -4.50 -14.62
CA ASP A 24 -8.25 -3.31 -13.77
C ASP A 24 -8.96 -3.54 -12.44
N SER A 25 -9.97 -4.42 -12.41
CA SER A 25 -10.65 -4.79 -11.16
C SER A 25 -9.72 -5.49 -10.17
N TRP A 26 -8.80 -6.33 -10.64
CA TRP A 26 -7.81 -6.96 -9.78
C TRP A 26 -6.76 -5.96 -9.31
N ARG A 27 -6.29 -5.09 -10.21
CA ARG A 27 -5.35 -4.02 -9.86
C ARG A 27 -5.92 -3.12 -8.77
N PHE A 28 -7.15 -2.65 -8.96
CA PHE A 28 -7.87 -1.86 -7.99
C PHE A 28 -8.02 -2.58 -6.64
N LYS A 29 -8.36 -3.87 -6.65
CA LYS A 29 -8.43 -4.69 -5.43
C LYS A 29 -7.08 -4.81 -4.72
N MET A 30 -5.99 -4.99 -5.45
CA MET A 30 -4.65 -5.08 -4.88
C MET A 30 -4.19 -3.75 -4.30
N GLU A 31 -4.44 -2.65 -5.01
CA GLU A 31 -4.12 -1.30 -4.56
C GLU A 31 -4.92 -0.97 -3.30
N ASN A 32 -6.24 -1.15 -3.30
CA ASN A 32 -7.08 -0.92 -2.12
C ASN A 32 -6.65 -1.82 -0.94
N SER A 33 -6.35 -3.08 -1.22
CA SER A 33 -5.84 -4.02 -0.21
C SER A 33 -4.52 -3.59 0.42
N PHE A 34 -3.65 -2.91 -0.33
CA PHE A 34 -2.40 -2.33 0.18
C PHE A 34 -2.66 -1.00 0.89
N GLU A 35 -3.55 -0.16 0.34
CA GLU A 35 -3.85 1.15 0.90
C GLU A 35 -4.49 1.04 2.30
N GLU A 36 -5.41 0.10 2.48
CA GLU A 36 -6.07 -0.20 3.76
C GLU A 36 -5.20 -1.05 4.72
N ALA A 37 -4.07 -1.59 4.24
CA ALA A 37 -3.21 -2.43 5.08
C ALA A 37 -2.45 -1.59 6.11
N ILE A 38 -2.95 -1.57 7.34
CA ILE A 38 -2.26 -1.05 8.51
C ILE A 38 -1.69 -2.24 9.28
N LEU A 39 -0.44 -2.16 9.71
CA LEU A 39 0.18 -3.20 10.53
C LEU A 39 -0.44 -3.20 11.94
N ASN A 40 -1.02 -4.32 12.35
CA ASN A 40 -1.44 -4.53 13.74
C ASN A 40 -0.51 -5.56 14.40
N ILE A 41 0.36 -5.14 15.31
CA ILE A 41 1.35 -6.02 15.96
C ILE A 41 0.71 -7.18 16.74
N GLU A 42 -0.48 -6.99 17.30
CA GLU A 42 -1.12 -8.03 18.10
C GLU A 42 -1.73 -9.14 17.25
N ARG A 43 -2.16 -8.79 16.03
CA ARG A 43 -2.82 -9.72 15.09
C ARG A 43 -1.86 -10.26 14.04
N ASP A 44 -0.97 -9.43 13.54
CA ASP A 44 -0.19 -9.66 12.34
C ASP A 44 1.27 -9.97 12.70
N ARG A 45 1.82 -11.07 12.14
CA ARG A 45 3.25 -11.37 12.26
C ARG A 45 4.06 -10.44 11.34
N PRO A 46 5.06 -9.68 11.86
CA PRO A 46 5.81 -8.70 11.06
C PRO A 46 6.40 -9.25 9.76
N MET A 47 7.13 -10.37 9.80
CA MET A 47 7.68 -11.01 8.61
C MET A 47 6.60 -11.32 7.57
N SER A 48 5.54 -12.03 7.96
CA SER A 48 4.49 -12.47 7.04
C SER A 48 3.71 -11.29 6.46
N TRP A 49 3.43 -10.27 7.29
CA TRP A 49 2.75 -9.06 6.85
C TRP A 49 3.62 -8.26 5.87
N PHE A 50 4.91 -8.08 6.17
CA PHE A 50 5.84 -7.33 5.33
C PHE A 50 6.00 -8.00 3.95
N LEU A 51 6.23 -9.32 3.93
CA LEU A 51 6.33 -10.09 2.68
C LEU A 51 5.04 -10.00 1.86
N LYS A 52 3.87 -10.05 2.50
CA LYS A 52 2.58 -9.88 1.82
C LYS A 52 2.44 -8.50 1.17
N GLN A 53 2.94 -7.44 1.82
CA GLN A 53 2.91 -6.10 1.23
C GLN A 53 3.95 -5.94 0.11
N LYS A 54 5.15 -6.51 0.26
CA LYS A 54 6.17 -6.57 -0.81
C LYS A 54 5.62 -7.27 -2.04
N ASP A 55 4.94 -8.39 -1.84
CA ASP A 55 4.30 -9.18 -2.89
C ASP A 55 3.20 -8.38 -3.61
N ARG A 56 2.37 -7.61 -2.89
CA ARG A 56 1.36 -6.74 -3.50
C ARG A 56 1.98 -5.61 -4.34
N LEU A 57 3.02 -4.95 -3.80
CA LEU A 57 3.65 -3.82 -4.49
C LEU A 57 4.44 -4.27 -5.72
N THR A 58 5.17 -5.38 -5.63
CA THR A 58 5.88 -5.96 -6.79
C THR A 58 4.91 -6.47 -7.85
N ALA A 59 3.72 -6.92 -7.45
CA ALA A 59 2.67 -7.33 -8.37
C ALA A 59 1.90 -6.14 -8.99
N LEU A 60 2.04 -4.93 -8.47
CA LEU A 60 1.46 -3.71 -9.06
C LEU A 60 2.49 -2.90 -9.84
N ASN A 61 3.75 -2.92 -9.41
CA ASN A 61 4.84 -2.13 -9.98
C ASN A 61 6.13 -2.96 -9.95
N PRO A 62 6.33 -3.87 -10.92
CA PRO A 62 7.50 -4.74 -10.94
C PRO A 62 8.82 -3.98 -11.12
N ASP A 63 8.78 -2.80 -11.74
CA ASP A 63 9.96 -1.97 -12.01
C ASP A 63 10.38 -1.10 -10.81
N MET A 64 9.67 -1.20 -9.69
CA MET A 64 9.97 -0.41 -8.49
C MET A 64 11.21 -0.96 -7.78
N SER A 65 12.15 -0.06 -7.41
CA SER A 65 13.33 -0.44 -6.65
C SER A 65 12.97 -1.03 -5.29
N GLU A 66 13.74 -2.02 -4.85
CA GLU A 66 13.50 -2.72 -3.58
C GLU A 66 13.48 -1.74 -2.39
N THR A 67 14.40 -0.77 -2.35
CA THR A 67 14.42 0.31 -1.35
C THR A 67 13.13 1.13 -1.34
N LEU A 68 12.57 1.46 -2.51
CA LEU A 68 11.32 2.22 -2.59
C LEU A 68 10.12 1.38 -2.14
N VAL A 69 10.10 0.08 -2.49
CA VAL A 69 9.10 -0.87 -1.99
C VAL A 69 9.14 -0.90 -0.46
N HIS A 70 10.32 -1.04 0.15
CA HIS A 70 10.45 -1.03 1.61
C HIS A 70 9.97 0.26 2.24
N LYS A 71 10.34 1.43 1.68
CA LYS A 71 9.88 2.73 2.17
C LYS A 71 8.37 2.87 2.12
N ARG A 72 7.71 2.36 1.06
CA ARG A 72 6.24 2.37 0.97
C ARG A 72 5.59 1.47 2.02
N ILE A 73 6.16 0.28 2.28
CA ILE A 73 5.66 -0.63 3.33
C ILE A 73 5.85 0.00 4.71
N LEU A 74 6.98 0.65 4.99
CA LEU A 74 7.21 1.30 6.28
C LEU A 74 6.23 2.45 6.56
N ARG A 75 5.84 3.21 5.55
CA ARG A 75 4.79 4.24 5.70
C ARG A 75 3.45 3.68 6.16
N LYS A 76 3.19 2.39 5.94
CA LYS A 76 1.98 1.69 6.41
C LYS A 76 2.08 1.22 7.87
N CYS A 77 3.28 1.21 8.44
CA CYS A 77 3.49 0.97 9.88
C CYS A 77 3.13 2.22 10.68
N GLY A 78 3.50 3.40 10.17
CA GLY A 78 3.17 4.70 10.75
C GLY A 78 3.84 5.00 12.10
N GLY A 79 3.76 6.28 12.48
CA GLY A 79 4.15 6.76 13.81
C GLY A 79 5.57 6.38 14.25
N ASP A 80 5.70 6.04 15.53
CA ASP A 80 6.99 5.74 16.17
C ASP A 80 7.64 4.47 15.62
N LEU A 81 6.84 3.50 15.14
CA LEU A 81 7.37 2.25 14.60
C LEU A 81 8.14 2.51 13.30
N GLU A 82 7.57 3.30 12.38
CA GLU A 82 8.23 3.70 11.15
C GLU A 82 9.55 4.43 11.40
N HIS A 83 9.56 5.39 12.34
CA HIS A 83 10.76 6.14 12.69
C HIS A 83 11.84 5.25 13.31
N THR A 84 11.45 4.40 14.27
CA THR A 84 12.38 3.52 14.98
C THR A 84 13.01 2.52 14.03
N ILE A 85 12.26 1.96 13.08
CA ILE A 85 12.82 1.06 12.07
C ILE A 85 13.83 1.81 11.20
N ARG A 86 13.47 2.99 10.66
CA ARG A 86 14.39 3.78 9.82
C ARG A 86 15.69 4.15 10.54
N SER A 87 15.63 4.46 11.83
CA SER A 87 16.85 4.81 12.59
C SER A 87 17.83 3.65 12.76
N ARG A 88 17.37 2.41 12.62
CA ARG A 88 18.19 1.19 12.82
C ARG A 88 18.74 0.62 11.52
N VAL A 89 18.09 0.94 10.41
CA VAL A 89 18.39 0.36 9.11
C VAL A 89 19.26 1.33 8.31
N ILE A 90 20.44 0.88 7.87
CA ILE A 90 21.36 1.66 7.04
C ILE A 90 21.10 1.32 5.58
N GLU A 91 20.70 2.30 4.76
CA GLU A 91 20.40 2.09 3.33
C GLU A 91 21.67 2.11 2.46
N PRO A 92 21.73 1.33 1.35
CA PRO A 92 20.77 0.30 0.94
C PRO A 92 20.92 -0.98 1.75
N CYS A 93 19.80 -1.61 2.09
CA CYS A 93 19.72 -2.81 2.92
C CYS A 93 18.71 -3.80 2.34
N SER A 94 18.82 -5.05 2.77
CA SER A 94 17.99 -6.14 2.26
C SER A 94 16.58 -6.13 2.87
N THR A 95 15.66 -6.86 2.25
CA THR A 95 14.35 -7.13 2.87
C THR A 95 14.48 -7.77 4.24
N GLU A 96 15.49 -8.62 4.43
CA GLU A 96 15.73 -9.33 5.68
C GLU A 96 16.13 -8.36 6.80
N ASP A 97 16.95 -7.35 6.51
CA ASP A 97 17.36 -6.34 7.50
C ASP A 97 16.16 -5.53 8.02
N TYR A 98 15.22 -5.17 7.13
CA TYR A 98 13.98 -4.51 7.51
C TYR A 98 13.08 -5.41 8.36
N ILE A 99 12.95 -6.69 7.99
CA ILE A 99 12.13 -7.65 8.73
C ILE A 99 12.74 -7.91 10.12
N ASN A 100 14.05 -8.18 10.19
CA ASN A 100 14.77 -8.41 11.44
C ASN A 100 14.67 -7.21 12.37
N SER A 101 14.85 -6.00 11.84
CA SER A 101 14.69 -4.77 12.63
C SER A 101 13.26 -4.59 13.14
N MET A 102 12.25 -4.87 12.31
CA MET A 102 10.85 -4.80 12.70
C MET A 102 10.50 -5.87 13.75
N GLU A 103 10.93 -7.11 13.56
CA GLU A 103 10.74 -8.19 14.54
C GLU A 103 11.44 -7.88 15.87
N ASP A 104 12.68 -7.38 15.86
CA ASP A 104 13.41 -6.97 17.07
C ASP A 104 12.67 -5.85 17.83
N ILE A 105 12.19 -4.80 17.13
CA ILE A 105 11.44 -3.70 17.76
C ILE A 105 10.13 -4.21 18.34
N THR A 106 9.35 -4.96 17.55
CA THR A 106 8.01 -5.41 17.97
C THR A 106 8.07 -6.44 19.10
N THR A 107 9.12 -7.26 19.16
CA THR A 107 9.32 -8.24 20.24
C THR A 107 9.90 -7.62 21.52
N ARG A 108 10.86 -6.70 21.40
CA ARG A 108 11.57 -6.14 22.57
C ARG A 108 10.94 -4.87 23.14
N THR A 109 10.08 -4.21 22.37
CA THR A 109 9.45 -2.94 22.78
C THR A 109 7.93 -3.03 22.79
N LYS A 110 7.27 -2.01 23.37
CA LYS A 110 5.82 -1.83 23.29
C LYS A 110 5.39 -0.94 22.10
N ILE A 111 6.32 -0.57 21.22
CA ILE A 111 6.08 0.34 20.09
C ILE A 111 5.22 -0.36 19.04
N GLY A 112 4.19 0.33 18.55
CA GLY A 112 3.25 -0.15 17.53
C GLY A 112 2.19 -1.15 18.01
N ARG A 113 2.20 -1.54 19.29
CA ARG A 113 1.03 -2.20 19.88
C ARG A 113 -0.07 -1.17 19.98
N ASN A 114 -1.24 -1.51 19.46
CA ASN A 114 -2.40 -0.65 19.54
C ASN A 114 -2.78 -0.51 21.01
N TRP A 115 -2.39 0.61 21.64
CA TRP A 115 -3.14 1.09 22.79
C TRP A 115 -4.47 1.55 22.22
N TYR A 116 -5.39 0.61 22.03
CA TYR A 116 -6.79 0.94 21.97
C TYR A 116 -7.07 1.69 23.28
N LYS A 117 -7.07 3.02 23.20
CA LYS A 117 -7.74 3.83 24.20
C LYS A 117 -9.20 3.67 23.83
N PRO A 118 -10.03 2.96 24.63
CA PRO A 118 -11.47 3.14 24.50
C PRO A 118 -11.74 4.65 24.52
N PRO A 119 -12.78 5.15 23.84
CA PRO A 119 -13.19 6.54 24.00
C PRO A 119 -13.25 6.82 25.50
N MET A 120 -12.35 7.67 26.01
CA MET A 120 -12.43 8.06 27.41
C MET A 120 -13.70 8.87 27.52
N ASP A 121 -14.68 8.33 28.23
CA ASP A 121 -15.84 9.06 28.69
C ASP A 121 -15.31 10.20 29.58
N ASN A 122 -15.10 11.37 28.99
CA ASN A 122 -14.61 12.55 29.69
C ASN A 122 -15.70 13.08 30.64
N LYS A 123 -15.85 12.45 31.79
CA LYS A 123 -16.32 13.12 33.01
C LYS A 123 -15.15 13.17 33.97
N THR A 124 -14.29 14.17 33.84
CA THR A 124 -13.83 15.01 34.95
C THR A 124 -13.21 16.28 34.37
N SER A 125 -13.79 17.40 34.76
CA SER A 125 -13.42 18.78 34.44
C SER A 125 -11.98 19.12 34.84
N GLY A 126 -11.10 19.28 33.84
CA GLY A 126 -9.82 19.97 33.96
C GLY A 126 -9.75 21.08 32.90
N LYS A 127 -9.60 22.34 33.32
CA LYS A 127 -9.54 23.53 32.45
C LYS A 127 -8.39 23.41 31.42
N PRO A 128 -8.60 23.74 30.13
CA PRO A 128 -7.50 23.82 29.17
C PRO A 128 -6.68 25.09 29.40
N ILE A 129 -5.35 24.94 29.45
CA ILE A 129 -4.40 26.04 29.31
C ILE A 129 -4.49 26.54 27.86
N GLN A 130 -5.01 27.76 27.70
CA GLN A 130 -5.14 28.44 26.41
C GLN A 130 -3.75 28.89 25.94
N LYS A 131 -3.30 28.38 24.79
CA LYS A 131 -2.24 29.04 24.00
C LYS A 131 -2.85 30.26 23.32
N PRO A 132 -2.16 31.42 23.25
CA PRO A 132 -2.74 32.63 22.66
C PRO A 132 -2.95 32.42 21.15
N ASN A 133 -4.23 32.50 20.74
CA ASN A 133 -4.62 32.53 19.32
C ASN A 133 -4.21 33.88 18.72
N LYS A 134 -3.33 33.87 17.72
CA LYS A 134 -3.25 35.00 16.78
C LYS A 134 -4.57 35.07 15.97
N PRO A 135 -5.16 36.25 15.74
CA PRO A 135 -6.34 36.38 14.90
C PRO A 135 -6.01 35.90 13.48
N TYR A 136 -6.73 34.88 13.01
CA TYR A 136 -6.64 34.42 11.62
C TYR A 136 -7.65 35.20 10.79
N ASP A 137 -7.17 36.18 10.02
CA ASP A 137 -7.99 37.02 9.15
C ASP A 137 -8.55 36.21 7.97
N LYS A 138 -9.80 35.72 8.13
CA LYS A 138 -10.60 35.04 7.10
C LYS A 138 -10.78 35.87 5.80
N ALA A 139 -10.47 37.16 5.82
CA ALA A 139 -10.61 38.06 4.67
C ALA A 139 -9.56 37.85 3.55
N SER A 140 -8.50 37.06 3.80
CA SER A 140 -7.41 36.83 2.85
C SER A 140 -7.52 35.51 2.06
N LEU A 141 -8.54 34.69 2.34
CA LEU A 141 -8.64 33.34 1.81
C LEU A 141 -9.26 33.32 0.42
N LYS A 142 -8.41 33.37 -0.61
CA LYS A 142 -8.80 33.25 -2.03
C LYS A 142 -8.57 31.82 -2.54
N CYS A 143 -9.40 31.38 -3.47
CA CYS A 143 -9.21 30.16 -4.22
C CYS A 143 -7.84 30.18 -4.90
N HIS A 144 -6.98 29.22 -4.57
CA HIS A 144 -5.65 29.11 -5.18
C HIS A 144 -5.69 28.68 -6.66
N LYS A 145 -6.85 28.29 -7.19
CA LYS A 145 -7.02 27.86 -8.58
C LYS A 145 -7.43 29.03 -9.51
N CYS A 146 -8.46 29.78 -9.14
CA CYS A 146 -9.02 30.87 -9.95
C CYS A 146 -8.90 32.26 -9.31
N GLY A 147 -8.34 32.37 -8.11
CA GLY A 147 -8.13 33.64 -7.41
C GLY A 147 -9.37 34.27 -6.78
N SER A 148 -10.57 33.69 -6.94
CA SER A 148 -11.80 34.25 -6.37
C SER A 148 -11.89 34.05 -4.85
N THR A 149 -12.53 34.97 -4.13
CA THR A 149 -12.78 34.88 -2.67
C THR A 149 -14.09 34.19 -2.31
N SER A 150 -14.88 33.79 -3.30
CA SER A 150 -16.22 33.20 -3.11
C SER A 150 -16.17 31.72 -2.69
N HIS A 151 -15.09 31.01 -3.01
CA HIS A 151 -14.93 29.59 -2.69
C HIS A 151 -13.46 29.21 -2.42
N LEU A 152 -13.25 28.01 -1.88
CA LEU A 152 -11.93 27.40 -1.73
C LEU A 152 -11.62 26.44 -2.88
N ALA A 153 -10.33 26.20 -3.17
CA ALA A 153 -9.86 25.42 -4.32
C ALA A 153 -10.54 24.05 -4.50
N ASN A 154 -10.92 23.39 -3.40
CA ASN A 154 -11.61 22.09 -3.42
C ASN A 154 -13.05 22.15 -3.95
N THR A 155 -13.63 23.35 -3.98
CA THR A 155 -15.00 23.64 -4.43
C THR A 155 -15.01 24.50 -5.68
N CYS A 156 -13.86 24.63 -6.35
CA CYS A 156 -13.74 25.44 -7.55
C CYS A 156 -14.54 24.83 -8.72
N PRO A 157 -15.39 25.61 -9.40
CA PRO A 157 -16.16 25.13 -10.55
C PRO A 157 -15.27 24.81 -11.76
N GLU A 158 -14.06 25.37 -11.85
CA GLU A 158 -13.05 24.99 -12.84
C GLU A 158 -12.35 23.67 -12.46
N LYS A 159 -13.05 22.55 -12.64
CA LYS A 159 -12.44 21.22 -12.58
C LYS A 159 -11.72 20.90 -13.89
N THR A 160 -10.41 21.12 -13.94
CA THR A 160 -9.55 20.42 -14.89
C THR A 160 -9.40 18.96 -14.42
N ARG A 161 -9.93 18.01 -15.20
CA ARG A 161 -9.70 16.58 -15.01
C ARG A 161 -8.22 16.32 -15.31
N ILE A 162 -7.48 15.87 -14.30
CA ILE A 162 -6.08 15.49 -14.44
C ILE A 162 -6.04 13.97 -14.65
N ASN A 163 -5.34 13.57 -15.72
CA ASN A 163 -4.92 12.22 -16.12
C ASN A 163 -5.75 11.54 -17.20
N GLU A 164 -5.46 11.91 -18.45
CA GLU A 164 -5.47 10.96 -19.58
C GLU A 164 -4.02 10.87 -20.04
N ILE A 165 -3.31 9.82 -19.60
CA ILE A 165 -2.00 9.47 -20.14
C ILE A 165 -2.23 8.19 -20.93
N GLU A 166 -2.33 8.34 -22.24
CA GLU A 166 -2.30 7.22 -23.18
C GLU A 166 -0.87 6.66 -23.20
N ILE A 167 -0.69 5.47 -22.63
CA ILE A 167 0.56 4.71 -22.80
C ILE A 167 0.34 3.75 -23.97
N GLU A 168 0.59 4.25 -25.18
CA GLU A 168 0.76 3.41 -26.36
C GLU A 168 2.22 2.96 -26.46
N ASN A 169 2.49 1.70 -26.12
CA ASN A 169 3.58 0.89 -26.63
C ASN A 169 3.31 -0.57 -26.24
N ASP A 170 2.89 -1.39 -27.21
CA ASP A 170 2.47 -2.78 -26.99
C ASP A 170 3.61 -3.66 -26.41
N ASP A 171 4.85 -3.35 -26.79
CA ASP A 171 6.06 -4.02 -26.28
C ASP A 171 6.25 -3.81 -24.77
N THR A 172 5.91 -2.64 -24.25
CA THR A 172 5.98 -2.36 -22.80
C THR A 172 4.89 -3.11 -22.04
N LYS A 173 3.71 -3.29 -22.65
CA LYS A 173 2.62 -4.06 -22.06
C LYS A 173 2.99 -5.54 -21.98
N GLU A 174 3.62 -6.10 -23.00
CA GLU A 174 4.03 -7.51 -22.98
C GLU A 174 5.15 -7.78 -21.96
N GLN A 175 6.16 -6.90 -21.88
CA GLN A 175 7.22 -7.00 -20.87
C GLN A 175 6.67 -6.85 -19.45
N MET A 176 5.80 -5.87 -19.23
CA MET A 176 5.09 -5.69 -17.96
C MET A 176 4.23 -6.91 -17.62
N MET A 177 3.50 -7.45 -18.60
CA MET A 177 2.68 -8.65 -18.42
C MET A 177 3.51 -9.88 -18.05
N SER A 178 4.68 -10.03 -18.67
CA SER A 178 5.66 -11.08 -18.33
C SER A 178 6.16 -10.95 -16.89
N LEU A 179 6.49 -9.73 -16.45
CA LEU A 179 6.90 -9.46 -15.07
C LEU A 179 5.76 -9.72 -14.08
N TYR A 180 4.54 -9.25 -14.37
CA TYR A 180 3.36 -9.54 -13.56
C TYR A 180 3.11 -11.04 -13.44
N MET A 181 3.22 -11.78 -14.54
CA MET A 181 3.05 -13.23 -14.55
C MET A 181 4.12 -13.94 -13.72
N ARG A 182 5.39 -13.52 -13.78
CA ARG A 182 6.46 -14.08 -12.92
C ARG A 182 6.18 -13.84 -11.44
N VAL A 183 5.71 -12.64 -11.09
CA VAL A 183 5.36 -12.30 -9.71
C VAL A 183 4.13 -13.10 -9.28
N ILE A 184 3.02 -13.06 -10.02
CA ILE A 184 1.79 -13.80 -9.72
C ILE A 184 2.07 -15.31 -9.57
N MET A 185 2.84 -15.91 -10.47
CA MET A 185 3.21 -17.33 -10.36
C MET A 185 4.09 -17.60 -9.14
N SER A 186 4.98 -16.67 -8.77
CA SER A 186 5.73 -16.75 -7.50
C SER A 186 4.82 -16.65 -6.28
N LEU A 187 3.79 -15.80 -6.33
CA LEU A 187 2.78 -15.66 -5.27
C LEU A 187 1.91 -16.91 -5.14
N LEU A 188 1.49 -17.49 -6.25
CA LEU A 188 0.71 -18.73 -6.29
C LEU A 188 1.53 -19.91 -5.76
N LYS A 189 2.81 -19.99 -6.13
CA LYS A 189 3.74 -21.04 -5.67
C LYS A 189 4.01 -20.96 -4.16
N ARG A 190 4.16 -19.76 -3.58
CA ARG A 190 4.36 -19.56 -2.14
C ARG A 190 3.12 -19.87 -1.28
N ARG A 191 1.91 -19.78 -1.84
CA ARG A 191 0.65 -20.05 -1.13
C ARG A 191 0.22 -21.52 -1.17
N ASN A 192 1.12 -22.45 -1.52
CA ASN A 192 0.83 -23.87 -1.64
C ASN A 192 -0.36 -24.17 -2.57
N PHE A 193 -0.54 -23.38 -3.63
CA PHE A 193 -1.42 -23.77 -4.72
C PHE A 193 -0.62 -24.75 -5.59
N GLN A 194 -0.70 -26.05 -5.30
CA GLN A 194 -0.19 -27.07 -6.21
C GLN A 194 -1.02 -27.00 -7.50
N MET A 195 -0.52 -26.26 -8.49
CA MET A 195 -0.82 -26.55 -9.88
C MET A 195 -0.18 -27.91 -10.16
N ASN A 196 -0.93 -28.99 -9.95
CA ASN A 196 -0.52 -30.33 -10.35
C ASN A 196 -0.30 -30.33 -11.86
N LEU A 197 0.95 -30.06 -12.25
CA LEU A 197 1.48 -30.35 -13.58
C LEU A 197 1.85 -31.83 -13.57
N VAL A 198 0.89 -32.67 -13.94
CA VAL A 198 1.09 -34.08 -14.33
C VAL A 198 0.52 -34.28 -15.73
#